data_AF-A0A7C6TWJ7-F1
#
_entry.id   AF-A0A7C6TWJ7-F1
#
_cell.length_a   1.000
_cell.length_b   1.000
_cell.length_c   1.000
_cell.angle_alpha   90.00
_cell.angle_beta   90.00
_cell.angle_gamma   90.00
#
_symmetry.space_group_name_H-M   'P 1'
#
loop_
_entity.id
_entity.type
_entity.pdbx_description
1 polymer ?
#
loop_
_entity_poly.entity_id
_entity_poly.type
_entity_poly.pdbx_seq_one_letter_code
_entity_poly.pdbx_strand_id
1 'polypeptide(L)'
;MDRIVNAISGDGMVRIRVLEGKNMVEEARRIHNTTPTTTALLGRVIMAASLMGSDMKNEKDSLTLRINGNGPAGQVLAVADSGGFVRGYVQRPAIDLPLNSQGKLDVGGAVMGKPEDNLENKGTLTVIKDLGLKEPYVGQIDLVSGEIGDDVTAYLFQSEQIPSVCGLGVLVDTDCSVKVA
;
A
#
# COMPACT_ATOMS: atom_id res chain seq x y z
N MET A 1 19.09 -0.47 6.27
CA MET A 1 18.32 -0.32 7.52
C MET A 1 17.08 0.44 7.15
N ASP A 2 15.92 -0.07 7.52
CA ASP A 2 14.66 0.58 7.19
C ASP A 2 14.36 1.68 8.21
N ARG A 3 13.73 2.77 7.78
CA ARG A 3 13.46 3.92 8.64
C ARG A 3 12.32 4.78 8.13
N ILE A 4 11.60 5.39 9.06
CA ILE A 4 10.64 6.46 8.81
C ILE A 4 11.24 7.78 9.27
N VAL A 5 11.22 8.78 8.41
CA VAL A 5 11.62 10.16 8.70
C VAL A 5 10.39 11.04 8.64
N ASN A 6 10.18 11.81 9.71
CA ASN A 6 9.10 12.78 9.81
C ASN A 6 9.67 14.20 9.69
N ALA A 7 9.02 15.04 8.91
CA ALA A 7 9.37 16.45 8.77
C ALA A 7 8.12 17.33 8.71
N ILE A 8 8.30 18.62 8.98
CA ILE A 8 7.28 19.65 8.87
C ILE A 8 7.88 20.85 8.12
N SER A 9 7.08 21.52 7.29
CA SER A 9 7.49 22.77 6.65
C SER A 9 7.76 23.86 7.69
N GLY A 10 8.58 24.85 7.33
CA GLY A 10 8.95 25.94 8.26
C GLY A 10 7.76 26.78 8.75
N ASP A 11 6.67 26.82 7.97
CA ASP A 11 5.42 27.49 8.32
C ASP A 11 4.42 26.58 9.06
N GLY A 12 4.73 25.30 9.27
CA GLY A 12 3.88 24.34 9.96
C GLY A 12 2.69 23.81 9.15
N MET A 13 2.53 24.22 7.89
CA MET A 13 1.33 23.91 7.09
C MET A 13 1.40 22.56 6.37
N VAL A 14 2.60 22.00 6.19
CA VAL A 14 2.81 20.73 5.48
C VAL A 14 3.56 19.77 6.38
N ARG A 15 3.00 18.57 6.54
CA ARG A 15 3.65 17.43 7.19
C ARG A 15 4.16 16.46 6.12
N ILE A 16 5.40 16.02 6.26
CA ILE A 16 6.07 15.12 5.31
C ILE A 16 6.50 13.86 6.06
N ARG A 17 6.26 12.71 5.43
CA ARG A 17 6.75 11.41 5.92
C ARG A 17 7.43 10.66 4.78
N VAL A 18 8.59 10.10 5.08
CA VAL A 18 9.39 9.33 4.12
C VAL A 18 9.75 8.01 4.76
N LEU A 19 9.53 6.91 4.05
CA LEU A 19 9.92 5.57 4.45
C LEU A 19 10.96 5.05 3.46
N GLU A 20 12.08 4.56 3.99
CA GLU A 20 12.98 3.65 3.27
C GLU A 20 12.67 2.24 3.77
N GLY A 21 12.10 1.39 2.89
CA GLY A 21 11.47 0.13 3.25
C GLY A 21 12.06 -1.10 2.56
N LYS A 22 13.27 -1.00 1.99
CA LYS A 22 13.90 -2.09 1.24
C LYS A 22 13.85 -3.45 1.96
N ASN A 23 14.27 -3.52 3.22
CA ASN A 23 14.45 -4.81 3.88
C ASN A 23 13.09 -5.45 4.23
N MET A 24 12.11 -4.67 4.67
CA MET A 24 10.76 -5.15 4.95
C MET A 24 10.05 -5.65 3.68
N VAL A 25 10.27 -4.99 2.53
CA VAL A 25 9.72 -5.46 1.25
C VAL A 25 10.45 -6.72 0.76
N GLU A 26 11.78 -6.80 0.89
CA GLU A 26 12.53 -8.01 0.56
C GLU A 26 12.15 -9.19 1.45
N GLU A 27 11.90 -8.95 2.73
CA GLU A 27 11.46 -9.98 3.66
C GLU A 27 10.06 -10.49 3.31
N ALA A 28 9.12 -9.59 3.00
CA ALA A 28 7.80 -9.97 2.51
C ALA A 28 7.90 -10.79 1.21
N ARG A 29 8.78 -10.41 0.27
CA ARG A 29 9.04 -11.17 -0.95
C ARG A 29 9.51 -12.59 -0.64
N ARG A 30 10.45 -12.75 0.29
CA ARG A 30 11.00 -14.06 0.67
C ARG A 30 9.95 -14.95 1.33
N ILE A 31 9.20 -14.40 2.30
CA ILE A 31 8.17 -15.15 3.04
C ILE A 31 7.06 -15.63 2.09
N HIS A 32 6.62 -14.77 1.17
CA HIS A 32 5.48 -15.06 0.29
C HIS A 32 5.88 -15.63 -1.07
N ASN A 33 7.18 -15.69 -1.39
CA ASN A 33 7.73 -16.10 -2.68
C ASN A 33 7.04 -15.38 -3.86
N THR A 34 6.97 -14.05 -3.79
CA THR A 34 6.23 -13.25 -4.77
C THR A 34 7.01 -13.08 -6.08
N THR A 35 6.28 -13.04 -7.20
CA THR A 35 6.80 -12.59 -8.50
C THR A 35 7.10 -11.09 -8.50
N PRO A 36 7.88 -10.54 -9.46
CA PRO A 36 8.22 -9.12 -9.47
C PRO A 36 7.03 -8.15 -9.38
N THR A 37 5.99 -8.34 -10.20
CA THR A 37 4.77 -7.49 -10.16
C THR A 37 4.09 -7.55 -8.79
N THR A 38 3.97 -8.76 -8.24
CA THR A 38 3.35 -8.95 -6.92
C THR A 38 4.22 -8.42 -5.77
N THR A 39 5.55 -8.45 -5.92
CA THR A 39 6.49 -7.84 -4.96
C THR A 39 6.32 -6.33 -4.93
N ALA A 40 6.16 -5.70 -6.11
CA ALA A 40 5.88 -4.28 -6.19
C ALA A 40 4.52 -3.94 -5.56
N LEU A 41 3.48 -4.73 -5.84
CA LEU A 41 2.16 -4.56 -5.25
C LEU A 41 2.19 -4.68 -3.72
N LEU A 42 2.63 -5.84 -3.19
CA LEU A 42 2.67 -6.09 -1.76
C LEU A 42 3.55 -5.06 -1.05
N GLY A 43 4.71 -4.75 -1.64
CA GLY A 43 5.64 -3.75 -1.13
C GLY A 43 5.00 -2.38 -0.96
N ARG A 44 4.29 -1.87 -1.98
CA ARG A 44 3.58 -0.60 -1.88
C ARG A 44 2.51 -0.62 -0.79
N VAL A 45 1.75 -1.71 -0.66
CA VAL A 45 0.69 -1.84 0.37
C VAL A 45 1.26 -1.87 1.79
N ILE A 46 2.33 -2.64 2.05
CA ILE A 46 2.94 -2.68 3.39
C ILE A 46 3.63 -1.36 3.75
N MET A 47 4.22 -0.66 2.78
CA MET A 47 4.81 0.66 3.00
C MET A 47 3.74 1.72 3.28
N ALA A 48 2.63 1.70 2.53
CA ALA A 48 1.47 2.56 2.81
C ALA A 48 0.93 2.32 4.22
N ALA A 49 0.69 1.05 4.59
CA ALA A 49 0.21 0.69 5.91
C ALA A 49 1.18 1.10 7.02
N SER A 50 2.49 0.92 6.83
CA SER A 50 3.53 1.35 7.80
C SER A 50 3.52 2.88 7.99
N LEU A 51 3.46 3.65 6.90
CA LEU A 51 3.38 5.11 6.96
C LEU A 51 2.11 5.59 7.66
N MET A 52 0.95 5.00 7.36
CA MET A 52 -0.33 5.35 7.97
C MET A 52 -0.42 4.89 9.43
N GLY A 53 0.08 3.69 9.74
CA GLY A 53 0.13 3.11 11.09
C GLY A 53 1.00 3.96 12.01
N SER A 54 2.17 4.41 11.54
CA SER A 54 3.03 5.33 12.29
C SER A 54 2.40 6.71 12.57
N ASP A 55 1.20 7.01 12.05
CA ASP A 55 0.42 8.22 12.39
C ASP A 55 -0.55 8.03 13.54
N MET A 56 -0.71 6.79 14.01
CA MET A 56 -1.58 6.52 15.13
C MET A 56 -1.00 7.09 16.43
N LYS A 57 -1.88 7.48 17.36
CA LYS A 57 -1.50 8.30 18.51
C LYS A 57 -1.14 7.47 19.73
N ASN A 58 -1.77 6.31 19.90
CA ASN A 58 -1.53 5.45 21.05
C ASN A 58 -0.73 4.21 20.66
N GLU A 59 0.09 3.72 21.59
CA GLU A 59 0.95 2.55 21.36
C GLU A 59 0.18 1.30 20.91
N LYS A 60 -1.05 1.14 21.41
CA LYS A 60 -1.91 -0.01 21.12
C LYS A 60 -2.79 0.16 19.88
N ASP A 61 -2.78 1.34 19.26
CA ASP A 61 -3.55 1.56 18.05
C ASP A 61 -2.98 0.72 16.91
N SER A 62 -3.85 0.22 16.03
CA SER A 62 -3.43 -0.48 14.83
C SER A 62 -4.27 -0.06 13.62
N LEU A 63 -3.65 -0.17 12.45
CA LEU A 63 -4.26 0.17 11.18
C LEU A 63 -4.20 -1.03 10.25
N THR A 64 -5.35 -1.42 9.71
CA THR A 64 -5.46 -2.40 8.63
C THR A 64 -5.78 -1.69 7.33
N LEU A 65 -4.92 -1.85 6.32
CA LEU A 65 -5.16 -1.44 4.95
C LEU A 65 -5.54 -2.67 4.13
N ARG A 66 -6.68 -2.62 3.44
CA ARG A 66 -7.19 -3.70 2.60
C ARG A 66 -7.50 -3.18 1.21
N ILE A 67 -6.95 -3.84 0.20
CA ILE A 67 -7.16 -3.56 -1.21
C ILE A 67 -7.90 -4.74 -1.83
N ASN A 68 -9.03 -4.48 -2.48
CA ASN A 68 -9.76 -5.48 -3.22
C ASN A 68 -10.16 -4.93 -4.59
N GLY A 69 -9.32 -5.18 -5.60
CA GLY A 69 -9.54 -4.73 -6.96
C GLY A 69 -10.33 -5.69 -7.86
N ASN A 70 -10.70 -6.88 -7.36
CA ASN A 70 -11.22 -8.00 -8.16
C ASN A 70 -10.30 -8.46 -9.32
N GLY A 71 -9.05 -8.01 -9.36
CA GLY A 71 -8.09 -8.39 -10.39
C GLY A 71 -7.31 -9.68 -10.08
N PRO A 72 -6.32 -10.00 -10.93
CA PRO A 72 -5.49 -11.19 -10.82
C PRO A 72 -4.80 -11.38 -9.47
N ALA A 73 -4.56 -10.32 -8.69
CA ALA A 73 -3.94 -10.45 -7.37
C ALA A 73 -4.87 -10.96 -6.29
N GLY A 74 -6.18 -10.86 -6.51
CA GLY A 74 -7.15 -11.04 -5.45
C GLY A 74 -7.00 -9.96 -4.39
N GLN A 75 -7.30 -10.28 -3.14
CA GLN A 75 -7.18 -9.34 -2.04
C GLN A 75 -5.72 -9.15 -1.60
N VAL A 76 -5.37 -7.91 -1.27
CA VAL A 76 -4.11 -7.55 -0.59
C VAL A 76 -4.45 -6.91 0.75
N LEU A 77 -3.73 -7.27 1.80
CA LEU A 77 -3.99 -6.76 3.14
C LEU A 77 -2.67 -6.50 3.87
N ALA A 78 -2.59 -5.39 4.59
CA ALA A 78 -1.50 -5.09 5.51
C ALA A 78 -2.04 -4.54 6.83
N VAL A 79 -1.38 -4.89 7.92
CA VAL A 79 -1.67 -4.40 9.28
C VAL A 79 -0.40 -3.80 9.84
N ALA A 80 -0.47 -2.55 10.29
CA ALA A 80 0.62 -1.85 10.94
C ALA A 80 0.21 -1.36 12.34
N ASP A 81 1.15 -1.37 13.26
CA ASP A 81 1.00 -0.71 14.56
C ASP A 81 1.49 0.75 14.53
N SER A 82 1.32 1.45 15.66
CA SER A 82 1.79 2.83 15.86
C SER A 82 3.31 3.01 15.75
N GLY A 83 4.11 1.94 15.87
CA GLY A 83 5.55 1.94 15.65
C GLY A 83 5.95 1.86 14.18
N GLY A 84 4.98 1.63 13.28
CA GLY A 84 5.23 1.39 11.86
C GLY A 84 5.70 -0.05 11.56
N PHE A 85 5.68 -0.95 12.54
CA PHE A 85 5.89 -2.37 12.28
C PHE A 85 4.70 -2.92 11.53
N VAL A 86 4.96 -3.66 10.46
CA VAL A 86 3.91 -4.08 9.53
C VAL A 86 4.06 -5.55 9.17
N ARG A 87 2.92 -6.18 8.96
CA ARG A 87 2.77 -7.47 8.29
C ARG A 87 1.72 -7.34 7.20
N GLY A 88 1.86 -8.08 6.12
CA GLY A 88 0.85 -8.10 5.07
C GLY A 88 0.95 -9.36 4.24
N TYR A 89 -0.08 -9.60 3.44
CA TYR A 89 -0.10 -10.69 2.50
C TYR A 89 -0.90 -10.30 1.25
N VAL A 90 -0.67 -11.05 0.19
CA VAL A 90 -1.40 -10.99 -1.08
C VAL A 90 -1.98 -12.36 -1.35
N GLN A 91 -3.24 -12.42 -1.77
CA GLN A 91 -3.96 -13.68 -1.96
C GLN A 91 -3.31 -14.55 -3.04
N ARG A 92 -2.81 -13.95 -4.13
CA ARG A 92 -2.12 -14.65 -5.22
C ARG A 92 -0.69 -14.11 -5.36
N PRO A 93 0.33 -14.76 -4.76
CA PRO A 93 1.70 -14.25 -4.75
C PRO A 93 2.43 -14.35 -6.10
N ALA A 94 2.01 -15.28 -6.97
CA ALA A 94 2.72 -15.64 -8.19
C ALA A 94 1.99 -15.20 -9.47
N ILE A 95 1.68 -13.90 -9.56
CA ILE A 95 1.05 -13.34 -10.77
C ILE A 95 2.16 -12.92 -11.72
N ASP A 96 2.04 -13.33 -12.98
CA ASP A 96 2.92 -12.87 -14.04
C ASP A 96 2.10 -12.10 -15.06
N LEU A 97 2.35 -10.79 -15.13
CA LEU A 97 1.72 -9.89 -16.09
C LEU A 97 2.82 -9.29 -16.98
N PRO A 98 2.53 -9.07 -18.27
CA PRO A 98 3.38 -8.23 -19.11
C PRO A 98 3.58 -6.85 -18.48
N LEU A 99 4.67 -6.18 -18.86
CA LEU A 99 4.86 -4.78 -18.50
C LEU A 99 3.71 -3.93 -19.02
N ASN A 100 3.36 -2.88 -18.28
CA ASN A 100 2.35 -1.93 -18.69
C ASN A 100 2.81 -1.10 -19.91
N SER A 101 1.94 -0.23 -20.41
CA SER A 101 2.22 0.64 -21.58
C SER A 101 3.40 1.60 -21.40
N GLN A 102 3.87 1.81 -20.17
CA GLN A 102 5.05 2.61 -19.85
C GLN A 102 6.33 1.77 -19.66
N GLY A 103 6.26 0.46 -19.88
CA GLY A 103 7.39 -0.45 -19.65
C GLY A 103 7.70 -0.70 -18.17
N LYS A 104 6.73 -0.52 -17.27
CA LYS A 104 6.86 -0.78 -15.83
C LYS A 104 6.06 -2.02 -15.41
N LEU A 105 6.35 -2.53 -14.20
CA LEU A 105 5.54 -3.59 -13.59
C LEU A 105 4.08 -3.13 -13.47
N ASP A 106 3.15 -3.95 -13.97
CA ASP A 106 1.73 -3.62 -14.07
C ASP A 106 0.98 -3.88 -12.74
N VAL A 107 1.16 -2.98 -11.77
CA VAL A 107 0.53 -3.08 -10.46
C VAL A 107 -0.98 -2.83 -10.55
N GLY A 108 -1.40 -1.79 -11.28
CA GLY A 108 -2.80 -1.49 -11.56
C GLY A 108 -3.51 -2.67 -12.22
N GLY A 109 -2.91 -3.28 -13.25
CA GLY A 109 -3.44 -4.49 -13.88
C GLY A 109 -3.50 -5.70 -12.95
N ALA A 110 -2.55 -5.85 -12.02
CA ALA A 110 -2.61 -6.91 -11.01
C ALA A 110 -3.76 -6.70 -10.01
N VAL A 111 -4.01 -5.45 -9.59
CA VAL A 111 -5.06 -5.13 -8.63
C VAL A 111 -6.44 -5.16 -9.29
N MET A 112 -6.60 -4.49 -10.42
CA MET A 112 -7.89 -4.20 -11.05
C MET A 112 -8.15 -4.97 -12.34
N GLY A 113 -7.24 -5.83 -12.79
CA GLY A 113 -7.39 -6.49 -14.09
C GLY A 113 -7.40 -5.49 -15.25
N LYS A 114 -7.91 -5.90 -16.41
CA LYS A 114 -8.04 -4.98 -17.54
C LYS A 114 -9.36 -4.19 -17.44
N PRO A 115 -9.43 -2.97 -18.01
CA PRO A 115 -10.65 -2.17 -18.01
C PRO A 115 -11.87 -2.93 -18.57
N GLU A 116 -11.67 -3.74 -19.61
CA GLU A 116 -12.71 -4.57 -20.21
C GLU A 116 -13.24 -5.69 -19.29
N ASP A 117 -12.46 -6.11 -18.29
CA ASP A 117 -12.82 -7.19 -17.37
C ASP A 117 -13.67 -6.71 -16.19
N ASN A 118 -13.71 -5.39 -15.93
CA ASN A 118 -14.27 -4.81 -14.70
C ASN A 118 -15.23 -3.63 -14.96
N LEU A 119 -16.16 -3.78 -15.91
CA LEU A 119 -17.13 -2.74 -16.25
C LEU A 119 -18.10 -2.38 -15.09
N GLU A 120 -18.36 -3.28 -14.14
CA GLU A 120 -19.43 -3.11 -13.14
C GLU A 120 -18.93 -2.98 -11.69
N ASN A 121 -17.65 -3.27 -11.40
CA ASN A 121 -17.15 -3.29 -10.02
C ASN A 121 -15.83 -2.52 -9.90
N LYS A 122 -15.94 -1.27 -9.44
CA LYS A 122 -14.78 -0.51 -8.98
C LYS A 122 -14.33 -1.16 -7.69
N GLY A 123 -13.16 -1.78 -7.71
CA GLY A 123 -12.57 -2.33 -6.50
C GLY A 123 -12.44 -1.29 -5.39
N THR A 124 -12.12 -1.73 -4.17
CA THR A 124 -12.12 -0.85 -3.00
C THR A 124 -10.78 -0.80 -2.29
N LEU A 125 -10.51 0.36 -1.69
CA LEU A 125 -9.51 0.54 -0.63
C LEU A 125 -10.27 0.76 0.68
N THR A 126 -10.06 -0.12 1.65
CA THR A 126 -10.59 -0.01 3.01
C THR A 126 -9.44 0.24 4.00
N VAL A 127 -9.62 1.20 4.89
CA VAL A 127 -8.75 1.42 6.04
C VAL A 127 -9.56 1.24 7.31
N ILE A 128 -9.07 0.38 8.19
CA ILE A 128 -9.68 0.07 9.48
C ILE A 128 -8.69 0.52 10.55
N LYS A 129 -9.12 1.42 11.44
CA LYS A 129 -8.32 1.87 12.59
C LYS A 129 -8.93 1.30 13.85
N ASP A 130 -8.19 0.41 14.50
CA ASP A 130 -8.52 -0.03 15.86
C ASP A 130 -7.82 0.91 16.85
N LEU A 131 -8.64 1.72 17.53
CA LEU A 131 -8.19 2.75 18.47
C LEU A 131 -8.43 2.34 19.93
N GLY A 132 -8.68 1.05 20.20
CA GLY A 132 -9.07 0.57 21.53
C GLY A 132 -10.46 1.05 22.00
N LEU A 133 -11.28 1.50 21.05
CA LEU A 133 -12.69 1.86 21.27
C LEU A 133 -13.58 0.62 21.18
N LYS A 134 -14.88 0.78 21.40
CA LYS A 134 -15.85 -0.32 21.30
C LYS A 134 -15.90 -0.91 19.88
N GLU A 135 -15.86 -0.05 18.86
CA GLU A 135 -15.89 -0.42 17.45
C GLU A 135 -14.74 0.27 16.72
N PRO A 136 -14.11 -0.38 15.73
CA PRO A 136 -13.06 0.25 14.93
C PRO A 136 -13.64 1.31 14.00
N TYR A 137 -12.83 2.32 13.69
CA TYR A 137 -13.17 3.27 12.63
C TYR A 137 -12.89 2.62 11.27
N VAL A 138 -13.84 2.70 10.34
CA VAL A 138 -13.71 2.13 9.00
C VAL A 138 -13.96 3.21 7.95
N GLY A 139 -12.93 3.51 7.17
CA GLY A 139 -13.05 4.34 5.97
C GLY A 139 -12.90 3.48 4.72
N GLN A 140 -13.70 3.76 3.69
CA GLN A 140 -13.64 3.04 2.42
C GLN A 140 -13.85 4.00 1.26
N ILE A 141 -13.08 3.81 0.19
CA ILE A 141 -13.29 4.46 -1.10
C ILE A 141 -13.23 3.44 -2.24
N ASP A 142 -13.76 3.82 -3.40
CA ASP A 142 -13.48 3.13 -4.65
C ASP A 142 -12.01 3.37 -5.05
N LEU A 143 -11.37 2.37 -5.65
CA LEU A 143 -10.05 2.50 -6.25
C LEU A 143 -10.08 3.49 -7.41
N VAL A 144 -9.01 4.27 -7.52
CA VAL A 144 -8.82 5.26 -8.58
C VAL A 144 -8.01 4.67 -9.72
N SER A 145 -6.90 3.99 -9.41
CA SER A 145 -5.98 3.42 -10.41
C SER A 145 -5.49 2.01 -10.09
N GLY A 146 -5.52 1.61 -8.81
CA GLY A 146 -4.91 0.34 -8.37
C GLY A 146 -3.38 0.41 -8.23
N GLU A 147 -2.75 1.55 -8.50
CA GLU A 147 -1.30 1.75 -8.32
C GLU A 147 -0.91 1.96 -6.83
N ILE A 148 -1.88 1.94 -5.92
CA ILE A 148 -1.79 2.08 -4.46
C ILE A 148 -1.42 3.49 -4.00
N GLY A 149 -0.43 4.15 -4.60
CA GLY A 149 -0.06 5.53 -4.27
C GLY A 149 -1.19 6.52 -4.52
N ASP A 150 -1.79 6.46 -5.71
CA ASP A 150 -2.93 7.31 -6.07
C ASP A 150 -4.16 6.97 -5.22
N ASP A 151 -4.38 5.68 -4.93
CA ASP A 151 -5.53 5.23 -4.15
C ASP A 151 -5.43 5.69 -2.68
N VAL A 152 -4.24 5.61 -2.08
CA VAL A 152 -3.97 6.15 -0.73
C VAL A 152 -4.09 7.67 -0.72
N THR A 153 -3.62 8.35 -1.77
CA THR A 153 -3.78 9.79 -1.94
C THR A 153 -5.27 10.18 -1.94
N ALA A 154 -6.06 9.47 -2.74
CA ALA A 154 -7.50 9.67 -2.83
C ALA A 154 -8.20 9.36 -1.49
N TYR A 155 -7.77 8.32 -0.77
CA TYR A 155 -8.34 7.97 0.54
C TYR A 155 -8.11 9.08 1.56
N LEU A 156 -6.87 9.58 1.67
CA LEU A 156 -6.55 10.67 2.59
C LEU A 156 -7.35 11.94 2.26
N PHE A 157 -7.55 12.23 0.98
CA PHE A 157 -8.36 13.38 0.56
C PHE A 157 -9.86 13.18 0.85
N GLN A 158 -10.44 12.06 0.45
CA GLN A 158 -11.90 11.85 0.50
C GLN A 158 -12.40 11.42 1.89
N SER A 159 -11.69 10.52 2.57
CA SER A 159 -12.13 9.95 3.85
C SER A 159 -11.59 10.74 5.04
N GLU A 160 -10.34 11.20 4.99
CA GLU A 160 -9.69 11.90 6.11
C GLU A 160 -9.76 13.43 5.96
N GLN A 161 -10.15 13.95 4.79
CA GLN A 161 -10.17 15.38 4.47
C GLN A 161 -8.78 16.03 4.62
N ILE A 162 -7.73 15.28 4.28
CA ILE A 162 -6.34 15.72 4.31
C ILE A 162 -5.85 15.81 2.86
N PRO A 163 -5.74 17.02 2.27
CA PRO A 163 -5.07 17.20 0.99
C PRO A 163 -3.66 16.62 1.04
N SER A 164 -3.43 15.57 0.25
CA SER A 164 -2.24 14.73 0.36
C SER A 164 -1.67 14.42 -1.02
N VAL A 165 -0.40 14.01 -1.05
CA VAL A 165 0.25 13.37 -2.19
C VAL A 165 1.04 12.19 -1.64
N CYS A 166 0.80 11.00 -2.16
CA CYS A 166 1.49 9.77 -1.75
C CYS A 166 2.21 9.14 -2.94
N GLY A 167 3.53 9.04 -2.84
CA GLY A 167 4.36 8.30 -3.78
C GLY A 167 4.88 7.01 -3.15
N LEU A 168 4.68 5.88 -3.80
CA LEU A 168 5.15 4.57 -3.34
C LEU A 168 5.88 3.86 -4.49
N GLY A 169 7.14 3.51 -4.29
CA GLY A 169 7.99 2.92 -5.32
C GLY A 169 8.65 1.65 -4.85
N VAL A 170 8.67 0.62 -5.70
CA VAL A 170 9.43 -0.61 -5.45
C VAL A 170 10.17 -0.95 -6.74
N LEU A 171 11.49 -1.07 -6.64
CA LEU A 171 12.36 -1.49 -7.73
C LEU A 171 12.81 -2.92 -7.47
N VAL A 172 12.43 -3.81 -8.37
CA VAL A 172 12.84 -5.21 -8.39
C VAL A 172 14.02 -5.36 -9.36
N ASP A 173 15.10 -6.02 -8.94
CA ASP A 173 16.28 -6.28 -9.77
C ASP A 173 16.07 -7.50 -10.69
N THR A 174 17.02 -7.75 -11.59
CA THR A 174 16.91 -8.83 -12.59
C THR A 174 16.94 -10.24 -11.99
N ASP A 175 17.43 -10.39 -10.76
CA ASP A 175 17.40 -11.64 -9.98
C ASP A 175 16.11 -11.78 -9.14
N CYS A 176 15.13 -10.91 -9.38
CA CYS A 176 13.87 -10.77 -8.65
C CYS A 176 14.01 -10.29 -7.19
N SER A 177 15.19 -9.91 -6.72
CA SER A 177 15.35 -9.31 -5.38
C SER A 177 14.91 -7.85 -5.35
N VAL A 178 14.55 -7.35 -4.16
CA VAL A 178 14.22 -5.93 -4.00
C VAL A 178 15.50 -5.11 -3.98
N LYS A 179 15.64 -4.20 -4.94
CA LYS A 179 16.78 -3.29 -5.06
C LYS A 179 16.60 -2.05 -4.19
N VAL A 180 15.44 -1.41 -4.31
CA VAL A 180 15.03 -0.17 -3.62
C VAL A 180 13.54 -0.24 -3.32
N ALA A 181 13.14 0.19 -2.13
CA ALA A 181 11.76 0.46 -1.75
C ALA A 181 11.74 1.59 -0.73
#